data_AF-A0A1Y6A9I6-F1
#
_entry.id   AF-A0A1Y6A9I6-F1
#
_cell.length_a   1.000
_cell.length_b   1.000
_cell.length_c   1.000
_cell.angle_alpha   90.00
_cell.angle_beta   90.00
_cell.angle_gamma   90.00
#
_symmetry.space_group_name_H-M   'P 1'
#
loop_
_entity.id
_entity.type
_entity.pdbx_description
1 polymer ?
#
loop_
_entity_poly.entity_id
_entity_poly.type
_entity_poly.pdbx_seq_one_letter_code
_entity_poly.pdbx_strand_id
1 'polypeptide(L)'
;MATLLEECIEALGEDIEILENTQGKMIVKSFENAFPITQWGRVDWSNIENYGDLYNEDEIKLYLQNFFGTYSQTVYIIWDNARVPVIKTNLHQVLNVIYDVTAVSFDTWIYSPDMGFVIEYHHDGDIRIGDVKNIIK
;
A
#
# COMPACT_ATOMS: atom_id res chain seq x y z
N MET A 1 9.82 -20.93 -14.91
CA MET A 1 9.76 -20.60 -13.47
C MET A 1 9.32 -19.16 -13.45
N ALA A 2 8.13 -18.89 -12.92
CA ALA A 2 7.62 -17.54 -12.81
C ALA A 2 8.42 -16.77 -11.74
N THR A 3 8.52 -15.46 -11.88
CA THR A 3 9.04 -14.55 -10.86
C THR A 3 7.94 -14.27 -9.82
N LEU A 4 8.31 -13.84 -8.61
CA LEU A 4 7.35 -13.48 -7.56
C LEU A 4 6.36 -12.38 -8.02
N LEU A 5 6.81 -11.47 -8.89
CA LEU A 5 5.93 -10.46 -9.50
C LEU A 5 4.90 -11.09 -10.45
N GLU A 6 5.30 -12.07 -11.26
CA GLU A 6 4.38 -12.77 -12.17
C GLU A 6 3.34 -13.59 -11.38
N GLU A 7 3.77 -14.26 -10.30
CA GLU A 7 2.87 -14.98 -9.37
C GLU A 7 1.89 -14.02 -8.69
N CYS A 8 2.35 -12.85 -8.22
CA CYS A 8 1.50 -11.81 -7.66
C CYS A 8 0.48 -11.27 -8.68
N ILE A 9 0.91 -11.02 -9.92
CA ILE A 9 0.02 -10.55 -10.99
C ILE A 9 -1.06 -11.61 -11.29
N GLU A 10 -0.69 -12.88 -11.35
CA GLU A 10 -1.63 -13.99 -11.54
C GLU A 10 -2.62 -14.10 -10.37
N ALA A 11 -2.13 -13.96 -9.13
CA ALA A 11 -2.96 -14.04 -7.93
C ALA A 11 -3.95 -12.86 -7.81
N LEU A 12 -3.54 -11.64 -8.17
CA LEU A 12 -4.42 -10.46 -8.18
C LEU A 12 -5.59 -10.62 -9.17
N GLY A 13 -5.41 -11.44 -10.21
CA GLY A 13 -6.44 -11.82 -11.15
C GLY A 13 -6.76 -10.72 -12.17
N GLU A 14 -8.06 -10.57 -12.47
CA GLU A 14 -8.55 -9.61 -13.46
C GLU A 14 -8.68 -8.19 -12.86
N ASP A 15 -8.94 -7.18 -13.71
CA ASP A 15 -9.15 -5.79 -13.31
C ASP A 15 -7.95 -5.10 -12.61
N ILE A 16 -6.73 -5.51 -12.97
CA ILE A 16 -5.49 -4.80 -12.62
C ILE A 16 -4.99 -3.93 -13.77
N GLU A 17 -4.30 -2.85 -13.43
CA GLU A 17 -3.58 -2.00 -14.36
C GLU A 17 -2.12 -1.89 -13.91
N ILE A 18 -1.20 -2.50 -14.67
CA ILE A 18 0.24 -2.34 -14.47
C ILE A 18 0.64 -0.98 -15.06
N LEU A 19 1.05 -0.05 -14.21
CA LEU A 19 1.34 1.31 -14.65
C LEU A 19 2.69 1.38 -15.37
N GLU A 20 2.73 2.09 -16.49
CA GLU A 20 4.00 2.40 -17.16
C GLU A 20 4.91 3.22 -16.23
N ASN A 21 6.22 3.14 -16.46
CA ASN A 21 7.25 3.78 -15.61
C ASN A 21 6.95 5.25 -15.29
N THR A 22 6.42 6.04 -16.23
CA THR A 22 6.11 7.46 -15.99
C THR A 22 4.90 7.62 -15.07
N GLN A 23 3.83 6.86 -15.30
CA GLN A 23 2.61 6.90 -14.47
C GLN A 23 2.89 6.38 -13.07
N GLY A 24 3.62 5.26 -12.93
CA GLY A 24 4.04 4.71 -11.64
C GLY A 24 4.86 5.72 -10.83
N LYS A 25 5.83 6.39 -11.45
CA LYS A 25 6.62 7.46 -10.80
C LYS A 25 5.76 8.63 -10.33
N MET A 26 4.71 8.99 -11.06
CA MET A 26 3.79 10.05 -10.63
C MET A 26 3.01 9.62 -9.38
N ILE A 27 2.59 8.36 -9.29
CA ILE A 27 1.93 7.81 -8.11
C ILE A 27 2.88 7.78 -6.91
N VAL A 28 4.11 7.27 -7.07
CA VAL A 28 5.11 7.25 -5.99
C VAL A 28 5.38 8.68 -5.49
N LYS A 29 5.59 9.64 -6.40
CA LYS A 29 5.78 11.04 -6.02
C LYS A 29 4.54 11.62 -5.33
N SER A 30 3.33 11.23 -5.72
CA SER A 30 2.11 11.64 -5.02
C SER A 30 2.07 11.10 -3.59
N PHE A 31 2.46 9.85 -3.39
CA PHE A 31 2.55 9.21 -2.08
C PHE A 31 3.59 9.93 -1.19
N GLU A 32 4.81 10.14 -1.70
CA GLU A 32 5.90 10.82 -0.98
C GLU A 32 5.58 12.28 -0.63
N ASN A 33 4.74 12.95 -1.43
CA ASN A 33 4.27 14.31 -1.12
C ASN A 33 3.11 14.31 -0.12
N ALA A 34 2.35 13.22 -0.04
CA ALA A 34 1.16 13.12 0.79
C ALA A 34 1.50 12.67 2.22
N PHE A 35 2.53 11.83 2.40
CA PHE A 35 2.92 11.28 3.70
C PHE A 35 4.35 11.71 4.07
N PRO A 36 4.63 11.91 5.36
CA PRO A 36 6.00 12.14 5.81
C PRO A 36 6.81 10.85 5.61
N ILE A 37 7.91 10.93 4.87
CA ILE A 37 8.78 9.78 4.58
C ILE A 37 10.15 10.00 5.26
N THR A 38 10.62 8.99 5.97
CA THR A 38 11.94 8.98 6.60
C THR A 38 13.05 8.92 5.55
N GLN A 39 14.30 9.22 5.95
CA GLN A 39 15.46 9.09 5.05
C GLN A 39 15.70 7.65 4.56
N TRP A 40 15.10 6.65 5.23
CA TRP A 40 15.21 5.24 4.89
C TRP A 40 14.01 4.72 4.07
N GLY A 41 13.11 5.61 3.62
CA GLY A 41 12.02 5.26 2.70
C GLY A 41 10.73 4.79 3.37
N ARG A 42 10.70 4.64 4.70
CA ARG A 42 9.47 4.32 5.46
C ARG A 42 8.59 5.53 5.68
N VAL A 43 7.29 5.31 5.87
CA VAL A 43 6.41 6.33 6.45
C VAL A 43 6.90 6.68 7.85
N ASP A 44 7.04 7.97 8.13
CA ASP A 44 7.39 8.47 9.45
C ASP A 44 6.15 8.51 10.34
N TRP A 45 5.87 7.36 10.95
CA TRP A 45 4.75 7.16 11.85
C TRP A 45 4.79 8.07 13.09
N SER A 46 5.95 8.65 13.44
CA SER A 46 6.03 9.62 14.54
C SER A 46 5.38 10.97 14.21
N ASN A 47 5.15 11.24 12.92
CA ASN A 47 4.52 12.45 12.40
C ASN A 47 3.06 12.22 11.95
N ILE A 48 2.43 11.12 12.36
CA ILE A 48 1.02 10.81 12.09
C ILE A 48 0.32 10.54 13.42
N GLU A 49 -0.74 11.29 13.73
CA GLU A 49 -1.58 11.02 14.89
C GLU A 49 -2.52 9.85 14.60
N ASN A 50 -2.86 9.07 15.64
CA ASN A 50 -3.90 8.03 15.56
C ASN A 50 -3.73 7.05 14.37
N TYR A 51 -2.50 6.69 13.99
CA TYR A 51 -2.29 5.61 13.03
C TYR A 51 -2.70 4.27 13.67
N GLY A 52 -3.14 3.33 12.83
CA GLY A 52 -3.39 1.95 13.26
C GLY A 52 -2.09 1.14 13.25
N ASP A 53 -1.81 0.44 14.34
CA ASP A 53 -0.79 -0.62 14.43
C ASP A 53 -1.55 -1.95 14.45
N LEU A 54 -1.42 -2.73 13.37
CA LEU A 54 -2.31 -3.83 13.03
C LEU A 54 -1.53 -5.14 12.90
N TYR A 55 -2.23 -6.27 13.03
CA TYR A 55 -1.59 -7.59 12.97
C TYR A 55 -1.96 -8.42 11.75
N ASN A 56 -3.08 -8.16 11.10
CA ASN A 56 -3.61 -8.98 10.01
C ASN A 56 -4.67 -8.23 9.16
N GLU A 57 -5.12 -8.90 8.10
CA GLU A 57 -6.04 -8.35 7.11
C GLU A 57 -7.45 -8.11 7.69
N ASP A 58 -7.88 -8.88 8.68
CA ASP A 58 -9.19 -8.69 9.33
C ASP A 58 -9.20 -7.40 10.15
N GLU A 59 -8.10 -7.10 10.86
CA GLU A 59 -7.92 -5.81 11.54
C GLU A 59 -7.84 -4.64 10.57
N ILE A 60 -7.16 -4.82 9.42
CA ILE A 60 -7.13 -3.82 8.35
C ILE A 60 -8.54 -3.54 7.82
N LYS A 61 -9.31 -4.58 7.49
CA LYS A 61 -10.70 -4.46 7.02
C LYS A 61 -11.56 -3.74 8.04
N LEU A 62 -11.43 -4.09 9.33
CA LEU A 62 -12.17 -3.44 10.41
C LEU A 62 -11.79 -1.96 10.55
N TYR A 63 -10.50 -1.64 10.52
CA TYR A 63 -10.02 -0.25 10.57
C TYR A 63 -10.60 0.55 9.39
N LEU A 64 -10.45 0.06 8.18
CA LEU A 64 -10.95 0.72 6.97
C LEU A 64 -12.47 0.91 7.00
N GLN A 65 -13.21 -0.11 7.43
CA GLN A 65 -14.65 -0.01 7.56
C GLN A 65 -15.07 1.06 8.59
N ASN A 66 -14.35 1.18 9.70
CA ASN A 66 -14.68 2.12 10.77
C ASN A 66 -14.30 3.57 10.44
N PHE A 67 -13.15 3.79 9.79
CA PHE A 67 -12.62 5.14 9.54
C PHE A 67 -12.92 5.68 8.13
N PHE A 68 -13.07 4.79 7.14
CA PHE A 68 -13.29 5.15 5.73
C PHE A 68 -14.62 4.63 5.17
N GLY A 69 -15.35 3.80 5.93
CA GLY A 69 -16.66 3.28 5.52
C GLY A 69 -16.63 2.16 4.47
N THR A 70 -15.45 1.78 3.98
CA THR A 70 -15.24 0.74 2.97
C THR A 70 -13.80 0.24 2.98
N TYR A 71 -13.60 -1.00 2.54
CA TYR A 71 -12.29 -1.58 2.19
C TYR A 71 -12.27 -2.10 0.74
N SER A 72 -13.26 -1.69 -0.07
CA SER A 72 -13.30 -1.90 -1.51
C SER A 72 -13.22 -0.54 -2.22
N GLN A 73 -12.01 -0.18 -2.67
CA GLN A 73 -11.70 1.06 -3.37
C GLN A 73 -10.44 0.87 -4.22
N THR A 74 -10.23 1.79 -5.17
CA THR A 74 -8.98 1.84 -5.93
C THR A 74 -7.80 2.14 -5.02
N VAL A 75 -6.74 1.34 -5.18
CA VAL A 75 -5.45 1.50 -4.52
C VAL A 75 -4.31 1.28 -5.51
N TYR A 76 -3.13 1.72 -5.10
CA TYR A 76 -1.88 1.52 -5.79
C TYR A 76 -0.93 0.73 -4.91
N ILE A 77 -0.44 -0.39 -5.41
CA ILE A 77 0.59 -1.21 -4.78
C ILE A 77 1.95 -0.66 -5.21
N ILE A 78 2.75 -0.30 -4.22
CA ILE A 78 4.09 0.26 -4.39
C ILE A 78 5.06 -0.63 -3.60
N TRP A 79 6.18 -0.99 -4.19
CA TRP A 79 7.25 -1.75 -3.54
C TRP A 79 8.53 -0.93 -3.43
N ASP A 80 9.40 -1.27 -2.49
CA ASP A 80 10.70 -0.59 -2.28
C ASP A 80 11.67 -0.81 -3.46
N ASN A 81 11.49 -1.89 -4.21
CA ASN A 81 12.26 -2.14 -5.42
C ASN A 81 11.70 -1.34 -6.61
N ALA A 82 12.31 -0.18 -6.90
CA ALA A 82 11.94 0.71 -8.01
C ALA A 82 11.99 0.10 -9.43
N ARG A 83 12.44 -1.16 -9.59
CA ARG A 83 12.35 -1.91 -10.86
C ARG A 83 11.02 -2.66 -11.02
N VAL A 84 10.26 -2.82 -9.94
CA VAL A 84 8.93 -3.41 -9.94
C VAL A 84 7.93 -2.30 -10.30
N PRO A 85 6.98 -2.55 -11.22
CA PRO A 85 5.99 -1.54 -11.60
C PRO A 85 5.01 -1.28 -10.45
N VAL A 86 4.41 -0.08 -10.44
CA VAL A 86 3.25 0.19 -9.59
C VAL A 86 2.03 -0.50 -10.21
N ILE A 87 1.24 -1.20 -9.40
CA ILE A 87 -0.01 -1.82 -9.84
C ILE A 87 -1.19 -1.07 -9.26
N LYS A 88 -2.14 -0.70 -10.11
CA LYS A 88 -3.44 -0.16 -9.70
C LYS A 88 -4.48 -1.28 -9.73
N THR A 89 -5.27 -1.40 -8.67
CA THR A 89 -6.31 -2.43 -8.52
C THR A 89 -7.28 -2.03 -7.41
N ASN A 90 -8.18 -2.93 -7.00
CA ASN A 90 -9.07 -2.74 -5.86
C ASN A 90 -8.46 -3.36 -4.58
N LEU A 91 -8.54 -2.63 -3.47
CA LEU A 91 -8.01 -3.07 -2.18
C LEU A 91 -8.53 -4.43 -1.73
N HIS A 92 -9.80 -4.75 -1.99
CA HIS A 92 -10.36 -6.03 -1.58
C HIS A 92 -9.66 -7.23 -2.26
N GLN A 93 -9.12 -7.05 -3.48
CA GLN A 93 -8.36 -8.05 -4.21
C GLN A 93 -6.99 -8.18 -3.56
N VAL A 94 -6.32 -7.05 -3.32
CA VAL A 94 -5.01 -7.01 -2.66
C VAL A 94 -5.04 -7.75 -1.33
N LEU A 95 -6.03 -7.49 -0.48
CA LEU A 95 -6.13 -8.14 0.83
C LEU A 95 -6.44 -9.65 0.75
N ASN A 96 -6.99 -10.14 -0.35
CA ASN A 96 -7.25 -11.57 -0.53
C ASN A 96 -5.99 -12.36 -0.93
N VAL A 97 -4.99 -11.68 -1.51
CA VAL A 97 -3.73 -12.30 -2.00
C VAL A 97 -2.50 -11.58 -1.45
N ILE A 98 -2.62 -11.06 -0.23
CA ILE A 98 -1.61 -10.18 0.36
C ILE A 98 -0.24 -10.85 0.53
N TYR A 99 -0.19 -12.18 0.70
CA TYR A 99 1.06 -12.92 0.79
C TYR A 99 1.81 -12.92 -0.53
N ASP A 100 1.12 -13.04 -1.67
CA ASP A 100 1.74 -12.91 -2.99
C ASP A 100 2.22 -11.47 -3.23
N VAL A 101 1.43 -10.48 -2.80
CA VAL A 101 1.76 -9.05 -2.91
C VAL A 101 3.00 -8.70 -2.08
N THR A 102 3.05 -9.12 -0.83
CA THR A 102 4.15 -8.82 0.09
C THR A 102 5.40 -9.68 -0.18
N ALA A 103 5.28 -10.79 -0.92
CA ALA A 103 6.43 -11.59 -1.33
C ALA A 103 7.27 -10.93 -2.44
N VAL A 104 6.70 -9.99 -3.21
CA VAL A 104 7.39 -9.38 -4.37
C VAL A 104 8.65 -8.60 -3.97
N SER A 105 8.64 -7.94 -2.81
CA SER A 105 9.76 -7.12 -2.31
C SER A 105 9.71 -7.00 -0.78
N PHE A 106 10.73 -6.39 -0.16
CA PHE A 106 10.84 -6.32 1.29
C PHE A 106 9.76 -5.45 1.94
N ASP A 107 9.56 -4.24 1.42
CA ASP A 107 8.56 -3.30 1.93
C ASP A 107 7.51 -3.02 0.87
N THR A 108 6.25 -2.92 1.31
CA THR A 108 5.10 -2.69 0.44
C THR A 108 4.21 -1.59 1.01
N TRP A 109 3.82 -0.64 0.16
CA TRP A 109 2.81 0.36 0.47
C TRP A 109 1.58 0.16 -0.40
N ILE A 110 0.41 0.13 0.23
CA ILE A 110 -0.89 0.13 -0.44
C ILE A 110 -1.51 1.50 -0.23
N TYR A 111 -1.46 2.33 -1.27
CA TYR A 111 -1.79 3.75 -1.21
C TYR A 111 -3.11 4.05 -1.90
N SER A 112 -4.00 4.80 -1.24
CA SER A 112 -5.21 5.35 -1.84
C SER A 112 -5.16 6.87 -1.79
N PRO A 113 -4.80 7.56 -2.89
CA PRO A 113 -4.84 9.02 -2.94
C PRO A 113 -6.26 9.57 -2.76
N ASP A 114 -7.26 8.87 -3.31
CA ASP A 114 -8.66 9.31 -3.30
C ASP A 114 -9.25 9.29 -1.88
N MET A 115 -8.93 8.24 -1.11
CA MET A 115 -9.38 8.11 0.27
C MET A 115 -8.42 8.75 1.28
N GLY A 116 -7.18 9.03 0.86
CA GLY A 116 -6.16 9.69 1.67
C GLY A 116 -5.48 8.78 2.69
N PHE A 117 -5.38 7.48 2.45
CA PHE A 117 -4.68 6.56 3.37
C PHE A 117 -3.51 5.84 2.70
N VAL A 118 -2.59 5.36 3.54
CA VAL A 118 -1.57 4.37 3.16
C VAL A 118 -1.53 3.25 4.19
N ILE A 119 -1.40 2.02 3.71
CA ILE A 119 -1.04 0.85 4.52
C ILE A 119 0.42 0.50 4.20
N GLU A 120 1.28 0.40 5.20
CA GLU A 120 2.66 -0.08 5.05
C GLU A 120 2.75 -1.48 5.65
N TYR A 121 3.25 -2.42 4.84
CA TYR A 121 3.78 -3.70 5.29
C TYR A 121 5.30 -3.59 5.24
N HIS A 122 5.93 -3.73 6.40
CA HIS A 122 7.38 -3.65 6.50
C HIS A 122 8.02 -5.01 6.71
N HIS A 123 9.24 -5.19 6.24
CA HIS A 123 9.98 -6.44 6.35
C HIS A 123 10.24 -6.93 7.80
N ASP A 124 10.17 -6.03 8.79
CA ASP A 124 10.24 -6.40 10.21
C ASP A 124 8.92 -6.99 10.76
N GLY A 125 7.87 -7.05 9.94
CA GLY A 125 6.55 -7.60 10.30
C GLY A 125 5.54 -6.56 10.82
N ASP A 126 5.91 -5.28 10.89
CA ASP A 126 4.99 -4.20 11.23
C ASP A 126 3.96 -3.98 10.10
N ILE A 127 2.69 -3.88 10.46
CA ILE A 127 1.62 -3.44 9.57
C ILE A 127 1.00 -2.18 10.15
N ARG A 128 1.10 -1.06 9.43
CA ARG A 128 0.54 0.22 9.89
C ARG A 128 -0.31 0.88 8.84
N ILE A 129 -1.34 1.60 9.28
CA ILE A 129 -2.22 2.38 8.42
C ILE A 129 -2.36 3.81 8.93
N GLY A 130 -2.23 4.79 8.04
CA GLY A 130 -2.36 6.21 8.36
C GLY A 130 -3.29 6.95 7.41
N ASP A 131 -3.92 8.02 7.89
CA ASP A 131 -4.71 8.99 7.11
C ASP A 131 -3.92 10.30 6.98
N VAL A 132 -3.85 10.87 5.78
CA VAL A 132 -3.23 12.19 5.52
C VAL A 132 -3.81 13.31 6.39
N LYS A 133 -5.07 13.18 6.84
CA LYS A 133 -5.73 14.15 7.73
C LYS A 133 -5.14 14.18 9.13
N ASN A 134 -4.46 13.12 9.54
CA ASN A 134 -3.86 13.02 10.86
C ASN A 134 -2.37 13.37 10.89
N ILE A 135 -1.80 13.85 9.78
CA ILE A 135 -0.40 14.29 9.75
C ILE A 135 -0.23 15.51 10.66
N ILE A 136 0.75 15.43 11.56
CA ILE A 136 1.12 16.52 12.46
C ILE A 136 1.71 17.66 11.62
N LYS A 137 1.16 18.87 11.77
CA LYS A 137 1.57 20.08 11.04
C LYS A 137 2.46 21.00 11.88
#